data_AF-A0A2Z5JN97-F1
#
_entry.id   AF-A0A2Z5JN97-F1
#
_cell.length_a   1.000
_cell.length_b   1.000
_cell.length_c   1.000
_cell.angle_alpha   90.00
_cell.angle_beta   90.00
_cell.angle_gamma   90.00
#
_symmetry.space_group_name_H-M   'P 1'
#
loop_
_entity.id
_entity.type
_entity.pdbx_description
1 polymer ?
#
loop_
_entity_poly.entity_id
_entity_poly.type
_entity_poly.pdbx_seq_one_letter_code
_entity_poly.pdbx_strand_id
1 'polypeptide(L)'
;MTAVTAVALHDLTQAFDNIAVSDDSNPQPGDVDGARSSFFAEGLAAAGAGAGGRVGSDGLTFNLPTDFVGTEDNALAHGQLAPRPVMRPASAFS
;
A
#
# COMPACT_ATOMS: atom_id res chain seq x y z
N MET A 1 -30.30 -6.26 9.23
CA MET A 1 -29.40 -5.65 8.23
C MET A 1 -28.75 -4.46 8.92
N THR A 2 -27.53 -4.63 9.42
CA THR A 2 -26.83 -3.59 10.18
C THR A 2 -26.25 -2.60 9.17
N ALA A 3 -26.65 -1.33 9.23
CA ALA A 3 -26.06 -0.30 8.37
C ALA A 3 -24.65 -0.02 8.89
N VAL A 4 -23.63 -0.29 8.07
CA VAL A 4 -22.26 0.14 8.35
C VAL A 4 -22.12 1.54 7.77
N THR A 5 -21.92 2.54 8.63
CA THR A 5 -21.59 3.89 8.18
C THR A 5 -20.14 3.89 7.71
N ALA A 6 -19.92 4.00 6.40
CA ALA A 6 -18.58 4.13 5.85
C ALA A 6 -18.05 5.55 6.13
N VAL A 7 -16.96 5.65 6.89
CA VAL A 7 -16.22 6.91 7.03
C VAL A 7 -15.43 7.14 5.75
N ALA A 8 -15.59 8.32 5.14
CA ALA A 8 -14.77 8.69 4.00
C ALA A 8 -13.32 8.89 4.46
N LEU A 9 -12.41 8.08 3.93
CA LEU A 9 -10.98 8.24 4.18
C LEU A 9 -10.45 9.41 3.35
N HIS A 10 -9.75 10.33 4.02
CA HIS A 10 -9.11 11.46 3.33
C HIS A 10 -7.80 11.06 2.65
N ASP A 11 -7.10 10.08 3.22
CA ASP A 11 -5.81 9.59 2.74
C ASP A 11 -5.73 8.07 2.92
N LEU A 12 -4.94 7.40 2.06
CA LEU A 12 -4.80 5.94 2.08
C LEU A 12 -4.23 5.41 3.41
N THR A 13 -3.41 6.20 4.11
CA THR A 13 -2.83 5.80 5.40
C THR A 13 -3.88 5.56 6.48
N GLN A 14 -5.07 6.14 6.34
CA GLN A 14 -6.21 5.89 7.24
C GLN A 14 -6.88 4.53 6.99
N ALA A 15 -6.51 3.85 5.90
CA ALA A 15 -7.00 2.53 5.53
C ALA A 15 -6.07 1.40 5.99
N PHE A 16 -4.87 1.71 6.50
CA PHE A 16 -3.89 0.68 6.84
C PHE A 16 -4.40 -0.15 8.02
N ASP A 17 -4.37 -1.46 7.85
CA ASP A 17 -4.93 -2.44 8.79
C ASP A 17 -4.06 -3.70 8.95
N ASN A 18 -2.98 -3.82 8.18
CA ASN A 18 -2.04 -4.92 8.31
C ASN A 18 -0.59 -4.55 7.94
N ILE A 19 0.32 -5.43 8.34
CA ILE A 19 1.77 -5.29 8.13
C ILE A 19 2.15 -6.11 6.89
N ALA A 20 2.32 -5.46 5.74
CA ALA A 20 2.77 -6.11 4.51
C ALA A 20 4.28 -6.34 4.49
N VAL A 21 5.07 -5.50 5.18
CA VAL A 21 6.53 -5.59 5.17
C VAL A 21 7.09 -5.85 6.57
N SER A 22 7.86 -6.93 6.68
CA SER A 22 8.56 -7.30 7.90
C SER A 22 10.07 -7.30 7.70
N ASP A 23 10.79 -7.30 8.81
CA ASP A 23 12.24 -7.48 8.83
C ASP A 23 12.54 -8.98 8.70
N ASP A 24 13.51 -9.37 7.85
CA ASP A 24 13.89 -10.78 7.68
C ASP A 24 14.35 -11.44 9.00
N SER A 25 14.92 -10.65 9.92
CA SER A 25 15.31 -11.10 11.26
C SER A 25 14.13 -11.22 12.24
N ASN A 26 12.98 -10.62 11.93
CA ASN A 26 11.75 -10.71 12.71
C ASN A 26 10.49 -10.72 11.81
N PRO A 27 10.20 -11.84 11.13
CA PRO A 27 9.10 -11.94 10.17
C PRO A 27 7.73 -12.07 10.84
N GLN A 28 7.70 -12.34 12.14
CA GLN A 28 6.49 -12.71 12.88
C GLN A 28 5.33 -11.68 12.81
N PRO A 29 5.58 -10.36 12.77
CA PRO A 29 4.53 -9.36 12.68
C PRO A 29 3.83 -9.31 11.32
N GLY A 30 4.46 -9.83 10.26
CA GLY A 30 3.97 -9.67 8.89
C GLY A 30 2.73 -10.52 8.57
N ASP A 31 1.74 -9.89 7.94
CA ASP A 31 0.50 -10.53 7.50
C ASP A 31 -0.22 -9.71 6.40
N VAL A 32 0.20 -9.85 5.15
CA VAL A 32 -0.32 -9.10 3.99
C VAL A 32 -1.69 -9.61 3.51
N ASP A 33 -2.00 -10.87 3.74
CA ASP A 33 -3.14 -11.59 3.15
C ASP A 33 -4.07 -12.25 4.19
N GLY A 34 -3.79 -12.10 5.48
CA GLY A 34 -4.49 -12.79 6.56
C GLY A 34 -3.99 -14.22 6.80
N ALA A 35 -2.96 -14.68 6.07
CA ALA A 35 -2.35 -16.00 6.21
C ALA A 35 -0.92 -15.94 6.78
N ARG A 36 -0.50 -14.78 7.31
CA ARG A 36 0.84 -14.49 7.88
C ARG A 36 1.98 -14.45 6.87
N SER A 37 1.68 -14.18 5.60
CA SER A 37 2.70 -13.91 4.58
C SER A 37 3.13 -12.45 4.64
N SER A 38 4.39 -12.12 4.34
CA SER A 38 4.83 -10.73 4.18
C SER A 38 6.00 -10.63 3.21
N PHE A 39 6.29 -9.42 2.74
CA PHE A 39 7.53 -9.11 2.03
C PHE A 39 8.63 -8.80 3.03
N PHE A 40 9.88 -9.13 2.69
CA PHE A 40 11.04 -8.75 3.48
C PHE A 40 11.62 -7.42 3.01
N ALA A 41 11.91 -6.52 3.95
CA ALA A 41 12.49 -5.21 3.67
C ALA A 41 13.80 -5.32 2.87
N GLU A 42 14.62 -6.31 3.19
CA GLU A 42 15.90 -6.61 2.53
C GLU A 42 15.70 -7.05 1.08
N GLY A 43 14.69 -7.88 0.84
CA GLY A 43 14.33 -8.34 -0.51
C GLY A 43 13.80 -7.20 -1.38
N LEU A 44 12.98 -6.31 -0.79
CA LEU A 44 12.48 -5.11 -1.45
C LEU A 44 13.62 -4.13 -1.77
N ALA A 45 14.54 -3.91 -0.83
CA ALA A 45 15.72 -3.07 -1.06
C ALA A 45 16.61 -3.62 -2.18
N ALA A 46 16.84 -4.94 -2.22
CA ALA A 46 17.59 -5.60 -3.30
C ALA A 46 16.90 -5.46 -4.67
N ALA A 47 15.57 -5.39 -4.70
CA ALA A 47 14.78 -5.15 -5.91
C ALA A 47 14.66 -3.66 -6.29
N GLY A 48 15.29 -2.74 -5.54
CA GLY A 48 15.21 -1.30 -5.78
C GLY A 48 13.97 -0.61 -5.20
N ALA A 49 13.17 -1.34 -4.44
CA ALA A 49 11.96 -0.90 -3.75
C ALA A 49 12.20 -0.72 -2.24
N GLY A 50 13.38 -0.23 -1.86
CA GLY A 50 13.70 0.05 -0.45
C GLY A 50 12.93 1.25 0.11
N ALA A 51 13.14 1.53 1.39
CA ALA A 51 12.57 2.70 2.08
C ALA A 51 12.84 4.03 1.35
N GLY A 52 11.79 4.82 1.15
CA GLY A 52 11.84 6.06 0.36
C GLY A 52 12.04 5.83 -1.15
N GLY A 53 12.03 4.58 -1.61
CA GLY A 53 12.21 4.19 -2.99
C GLY A 53 11.02 4.55 -3.88
N ARG A 54 11.22 4.43 -5.20
CA ARG A 54 10.16 4.61 -6.20
C ARG A 54 9.90 3.30 -6.93
N VAL A 55 8.63 2.91 -6.96
CA VAL A 55 8.17 1.71 -7.67
C VAL A 55 7.29 2.14 -8.82
N GLY A 56 7.61 1.68 -10.03
CA GLY A 56 6.82 1.93 -11.23
C GLY A 56 5.98 0.71 -11.62
N SER A 57 4.68 0.89 -11.85
CA SER A 57 3.81 -0.15 -12.44
C SER A 57 2.74 0.49 -13.31
N ASP A 58 2.50 -0.04 -14.51
CA ASP A 58 1.44 0.40 -15.43
C ASP A 58 1.43 1.92 -15.72
N GLY A 59 2.62 2.54 -15.77
CA GLY A 59 2.78 3.97 -15.99
C GLY A 59 2.49 4.84 -14.76
N LEU A 60 2.20 4.23 -13.61
CA LEU A 60 2.10 4.89 -12.31
C LEU A 60 3.43 4.77 -11.57
N THR A 61 3.80 5.82 -10.84
CA THR A 61 4.96 5.82 -9.94
C THR A 61 4.46 6.00 -8.51
N PHE A 62 4.85 5.08 -7.65
CA PHE A 62 4.53 5.07 -6.23
C PHE A 62 5.81 5.38 -5.44
N ASN A 63 5.71 6.28 -4.47
CA ASN A 63 6.79 6.52 -3.52
C ASN A 63 6.52 5.64 -2.29
N LEU A 64 7.49 4.82 -1.93
CA LEU A 64 7.41 4.04 -0.71
C LEU A 64 7.69 4.94 0.50
N PRO A 65 6.99 4.69 1.63
CA PRO A 65 7.31 5.36 2.89
C PRO A 65 8.75 5.06 3.33
N THR A 66 9.30 5.90 4.20
CA THR A 66 10.58 5.62 4.86
C THR A 66 10.41 4.66 6.04
N ASP A 67 9.25 4.70 6.70
CA ASP A 67 8.94 3.93 7.90
C ASP A 67 7.71 3.05 7.65
N PHE A 68 7.93 1.84 7.12
CA PHE A 68 6.86 0.87 6.83
C PHE A 68 7.17 -0.54 7.36
N VAL A 69 8.43 -0.81 7.75
CA VAL A 69 8.84 -2.12 8.24
C VAL A 69 8.28 -2.37 9.65
N GLY A 70 7.48 -3.42 9.79
CA GLY A 70 6.95 -3.85 11.10
C GLY A 70 5.83 -2.98 11.66
N THR A 71 5.27 -2.07 10.86
CA THR A 71 4.11 -1.23 11.19
C THR A 71 3.00 -1.44 10.18
N GLU A 72 1.76 -1.08 10.53
CA GLU A 72 0.65 -1.12 9.57
C GLU A 72 0.95 -0.18 8.38
N ASP A 73 1.14 -0.79 7.22
CA ASP A 73 1.60 -0.12 5.99
C ASP A 73 0.79 -0.55 4.75
N ASN A 74 -0.18 -1.45 4.93
CA ASN A 74 -1.04 -1.97 3.88
C ASN A 74 -2.50 -1.93 4.31
N ALA A 75 -3.37 -1.75 3.32
CA ALA A 75 -4.82 -1.77 3.47
C ALA A 75 -5.37 -2.98 2.72
N LEU A 76 -5.92 -3.95 3.45
CA LEU A 76 -6.43 -5.18 2.84
C LEU A 76 -7.69 -4.91 2.01
N ALA A 77 -7.61 -5.17 0.71
CA ALA A 77 -8.73 -4.92 -0.19
C ALA A 77 -9.85 -5.97 0.00
N HIS A 78 -11.01 -5.54 0.49
CA HIS A 78 -12.20 -6.41 0.61
C HIS A 78 -13.03 -6.53 -0.69
N GLY A 79 -12.37 -6.54 -1.85
CA GLY A 79 -13.04 -6.57 -3.16
C GLY A 79 -13.47 -5.18 -3.69
N GLN A 80 -12.92 -4.12 -3.12
CA GLN A 80 -13.08 -2.75 -3.59
C GLN A 80 -12.51 -2.62 -5.03
N LEU A 81 -13.23 -1.97 -5.94
CA LEU A 81 -12.67 -1.60 -7.24
C LEU A 81 -12.03 -0.22 -7.12
N ALA A 82 -10.71 -0.13 -7.35
CA ALA A 82 -10.07 1.15 -7.60
C ALA A 82 -10.43 1.60 -9.03
N PRO A 83 -11.15 2.72 -9.22
CA PRO A 83 -11.39 3.23 -10.56
C PRO A 83 -10.02 3.58 -11.16
N ARG A 84 -9.70 3.00 -12.32
CA ARG A 84 -8.59 3.53 -13.12
C ARG A 84 -8.95 4.99 -13.40
N PRO A 85 -8.16 5.99 -12.96
CA PRO A 85 -8.47 7.37 -13.25
C PRO A 85 -8.61 7.50 -14.76
N VAL A 86 -9.79 7.91 -15.23
CA VAL A 86 -9.91 8.37 -16.60
C VAL A 86 -9.03 9.60 -16.63
N MET A 87 -7.85 9.51 -17.25
CA MET A 87 -7.02 10.68 -17.49
C MET A 87 -7.90 11.65 -18.25
N ARG A 88 -8.41 12.68 -17.57
CA ARG A 88 -9.10 13.77 -18.27
C ARG A 88 -8.10 14.26 -19.32
N PRO A 89 -8.48 14.37 -20.60
CA PRO A 89 -7.60 15.03 -21.55
C PRO A 89 -7.21 16.37 -20.92
N ALA A 90 -5.93 16.76 -21.05
CA ALA A 90 -5.44 18.04 -20.60
C ALA A 90 -6.18 19.14 -21.38
N SER A 91 -7.39 19.49 -20.95
CA SER A 91 -8.11 20.64 -21.45
C SER A 91 -7.44 21.84 -20.84
N ALA A 92 -6.67 22.51 -21.70
CA ALA A 92 -6.20 23.88 -21.63
C ALA A 92 -6.70 24.66 -20.40
N PHE A 93 -5.76 24.97 -19.50
CA PHE A 93 -5.82 26.28 -18.87
C PHE A 93 -5.59 27.31 -19.99
N SER A 94 -6.65 28.03 -20.35
CA SER A 94 -6.55 29.34 -21.01
C SER A 94 -6.88 30.41 -19.97
#